data_AF-A0A950K4D6-F1
#
_entry.id   AF-A0A950K4D6-F1
#
_cell.length_a   1.000
_cell.length_b   1.000
_cell.length_c   1.000
_cell.angle_alpha   90.00
_cell.angle_beta   90.00
_cell.angle_gamma   90.00
#
_symmetry.space_group_name_H-M   'P 1'
#
loop_
_entity.id
_entity.type
_entity.pdbx_description
1 polymer ?
#
loop_
_entity_poly.entity_id
_entity_poly.type
_entity_poly.pdbx_seq_one_letter_code
_entity_poly.pdbx_strand_id
1 'polypeptide(L)'
;MKRLATPIFVLLACTAAYAQKGPTTTIPVQKDPNRHEEFLKVTKAGGVDLLFVGDSITDGWRGGGKAIWDKTFGPFKPANFGISGDRTEHVIWRMRNGELDGIQPKLVVLMIGTNNGDPAPDVALGIKTILQDIHERVPRAKVLLLAIFPRGEKATDGARTKNEEVNKLISKFPSDLSLGRVHYLDINAKFLSPDGTLPKDVMPDLLHPNEKGYQIWADAIIDKVKQLMTEDSGKPLPSFSPPSAVAKVARIEETIAAGKFDAGVKALEKLKDDKDSKTADAAKASLAMIEAWKTQVDAEIARLKEAGDVVLAADIAGAMATTYTGDDAKTYREQASELKKDPAYSVGKEYQKLAAQPAELRKDARFVKQVEAFLKKHPEGYYAKQAQALIGK
;
A
#
# COMPACT_ATOMS: atom_id res chain seq x y z
N MET A 1 75.13 -11.62 18.83
CA MET A 1 74.37 -10.97 17.74
C MET A 1 72.91 -11.40 17.85
N LYS A 2 72.04 -10.55 18.43
CA LYS A 2 70.60 -10.83 18.58
C LYS A 2 69.90 -10.55 17.25
N ARG A 3 69.33 -11.57 16.60
CA ARG A 3 68.45 -11.40 15.43
C ARG A 3 67.03 -11.10 15.93
N LEU A 4 66.53 -9.91 15.61
CA LEU A 4 65.13 -9.52 15.79
C LEU A 4 64.28 -10.29 14.78
N ALA A 5 63.26 -11.01 15.26
CA ALA A 5 62.18 -11.54 14.45
C ALA A 5 61.02 -10.52 14.49
N THR A 6 60.76 -9.88 13.35
CA THR A 6 59.60 -9.00 13.16
C THR A 6 58.40 -9.86 12.79
N PRO A 7 57.26 -9.82 13.51
CA PRO A 7 56.06 -10.49 13.05
C PRO A 7 55.40 -9.62 11.97
N ILE A 8 55.24 -10.19 10.77
CA ILE A 8 54.42 -9.62 9.70
C ILE A 8 52.96 -9.79 10.12
N PHE A 9 52.30 -8.70 10.49
CA PHE A 9 50.84 -8.64 10.59
C PHE A 9 50.28 -8.61 9.16
N VAL A 10 49.81 -9.75 8.66
CA VAL A 10 48.94 -9.79 7.48
C VAL A 10 47.57 -9.30 7.93
N LEU A 11 47.26 -8.04 7.64
CA LEU A 11 45.91 -7.51 7.75
C LEU A 11 45.06 -8.20 6.68
N LEU A 12 44.36 -9.27 7.05
CA LEU A 12 43.35 -9.89 6.20
C LEU A 12 42.13 -8.97 6.19
N ALA A 13 42.07 -8.07 5.20
CA ALA A 13 40.87 -7.30 4.92
C ALA A 13 39.80 -8.24 4.36
N CYS A 14 39.00 -8.83 5.25
CA CYS A 14 37.77 -9.51 4.87
C CYS A 14 36.72 -8.47 4.46
N THR A 15 36.73 -8.06 3.20
CA THR A 15 35.54 -7.45 2.59
C THR A 15 34.55 -8.56 2.28
N ALA A 16 33.66 -8.85 3.23
CA ALA A 16 32.46 -9.63 2.93
C ALA A 16 31.52 -8.73 2.11
N ALA A 17 31.68 -8.74 0.78
CA ALA A 17 30.65 -8.28 -0.13
C ALA A 17 29.47 -9.26 -0.01
N TYR A 18 28.49 -8.95 0.83
CA TYR A 18 27.22 -9.64 0.82
C TYR A 18 26.54 -9.33 -0.52
N ALA A 19 26.56 -10.27 -1.46
CA ALA A 19 25.81 -10.18 -2.70
C ALA A 19 24.32 -10.02 -2.37
N GLN A 20 23.73 -8.86 -2.72
CA GLN A 20 22.30 -8.63 -2.59
C GLN A 20 21.54 -9.55 -3.54
N LYS A 21 20.73 -10.46 -2.97
CA LYS A 21 19.89 -11.40 -3.73
C LYS A 21 18.60 -10.69 -4.17
N GLY A 22 18.60 -10.02 -5.32
CA GLY A 22 17.39 -9.45 -5.94
C GLY A 22 17.72 -8.50 -7.10
N PRO A 23 16.76 -8.18 -7.98
CA PRO A 23 16.95 -7.17 -9.00
C PRO A 23 17.17 -5.79 -8.36
N THR A 24 17.86 -4.90 -9.05
CA THR A 24 18.16 -3.52 -8.60
C THR A 24 16.93 -2.75 -8.17
N THR A 25 15.78 -3.04 -8.79
CA THR A 25 14.47 -2.43 -8.49
C THR A 25 13.96 -2.68 -7.07
N THR A 26 14.47 -3.69 -6.36
CA THR A 26 14.09 -4.00 -4.96
C THR A 26 15.14 -3.63 -3.94
N ILE A 27 16.33 -3.23 -4.40
CA ILE A 27 17.48 -2.93 -3.55
C ILE A 27 17.39 -1.47 -3.12
N PRO A 28 17.19 -1.14 -1.83
CA PRO A 28 17.00 0.24 -1.41
C PRO A 28 18.22 1.13 -1.76
N VAL A 29 18.00 2.24 -2.47
CA VAL A 29 19.05 3.21 -2.82
C VAL A 29 18.61 4.64 -2.47
N GLN A 30 19.44 5.39 -1.77
CA GLN A 30 19.20 6.81 -1.49
C GLN A 30 19.46 7.67 -2.74
N LYS A 31 18.60 8.64 -3.03
CA LYS A 31 18.77 9.59 -4.15
C LYS A 31 18.70 11.05 -3.75
N ASP A 32 17.67 11.47 -3.00
CA ASP A 32 17.44 12.86 -2.61
C ASP A 32 17.26 12.99 -1.08
N PRO A 33 18.34 13.14 -0.31
CA PRO A 33 18.27 13.25 1.14
C PRO A 33 17.52 14.49 1.61
N ASN A 34 17.62 15.61 0.88
CA ASN A 34 17.00 16.88 1.29
C ASN A 34 15.47 16.79 1.20
N ARG A 35 14.97 16.30 0.06
CA ARG A 35 13.52 16.13 -0.10
C ARG A 35 12.97 15.05 0.84
N HIS A 36 13.73 13.99 1.06
CA HIS A 36 13.40 12.99 2.08
C HIS A 36 13.26 13.62 3.48
N GLU A 37 14.21 14.46 3.91
CA GLU A 37 14.14 15.17 5.19
C GLU A 37 12.91 16.10 5.31
N GLU A 38 12.48 16.73 4.20
CA GLU A 38 11.23 17.49 4.18
C GLU A 38 10.01 16.60 4.44
N PHE A 39 9.98 15.41 3.85
CA PHE A 39 8.90 14.45 4.08
C PHE A 39 8.93 13.90 5.50
N LEU A 40 10.10 13.63 6.08
CA LEU A 40 10.23 13.28 7.49
C LEU A 40 9.67 14.36 8.42
N LYS A 41 9.79 15.65 8.06
CA LYS A 41 9.15 16.74 8.83
C LYS A 41 7.62 16.67 8.74
N VAL A 42 7.06 16.37 7.56
CA VAL A 42 5.61 16.17 7.37
C VAL A 42 5.12 14.95 8.15
N THR A 43 5.79 13.81 8.01
CA THR A 43 5.48 12.58 8.73
C THR A 43 5.54 12.79 10.24
N LYS A 44 6.57 13.50 10.71
CA LYS A 44 6.71 13.88 12.12
C LYS A 44 5.64 14.86 12.60
N ALA A 45 5.11 15.71 11.74
CA ALA A 45 3.98 16.59 12.08
C ALA A 45 2.65 15.81 12.17
N GLY A 46 2.54 14.66 11.50
CA GLY A 46 1.34 13.84 11.52
C GLY A 46 0.18 14.44 10.73
N GLY A 47 -1.04 13.99 11.01
CA GLY A 47 -2.26 14.56 10.44
C GLY A 47 -2.50 14.26 8.95
N VAL A 48 -1.79 13.27 8.39
CA VAL A 48 -1.93 12.84 7.00
C VAL A 48 -3.01 11.75 6.91
N ASP A 49 -4.16 12.07 6.32
CA ASP A 49 -5.23 11.08 6.07
C ASP A 49 -5.14 10.50 4.64
N LEU A 50 -4.59 11.24 3.67
CA LEU A 50 -4.39 10.83 2.29
C LEU A 50 -2.92 11.06 1.87
N LEU A 51 -2.20 10.01 1.47
CA LEU A 51 -0.79 10.13 1.10
C LEU A 51 -0.58 9.78 -0.37
N PHE A 52 -0.01 10.67 -1.17
CA PHE A 52 0.47 10.35 -2.52
C PHE A 52 1.94 10.00 -2.48
N VAL A 53 2.35 8.93 -3.15
CA VAL A 53 3.74 8.47 -3.25
C VAL A 53 4.06 8.25 -4.72
N GLY A 54 5.22 8.72 -5.17
CA GLY A 54 5.66 8.47 -6.54
C GLY A 54 6.91 9.22 -6.95
N ASP A 55 6.98 9.50 -8.26
CA ASP A 55 8.11 10.18 -8.89
C ASP A 55 7.79 11.65 -9.26
N SER A 56 8.39 12.16 -10.35
CA SER A 56 8.18 13.54 -10.85
C SER A 56 6.72 13.82 -11.23
N ILE A 57 5.98 12.82 -11.70
CA ILE A 57 4.57 12.98 -12.05
C ILE A 57 3.75 13.23 -10.77
N THR A 58 4.07 12.54 -9.68
CA THR A 58 3.45 12.79 -8.38
C THR A 58 3.97 14.10 -7.76
N ASP A 59 5.26 14.41 -7.86
CA ASP A 59 5.85 15.65 -7.35
C ASP A 59 5.21 16.90 -7.97
N GLY A 60 4.86 16.84 -9.26
CA GLY A 60 4.30 17.98 -9.99
C GLY A 60 2.91 18.45 -9.54
N TRP A 61 2.21 17.71 -8.65
CA TRP A 61 1.07 18.26 -7.90
C TRP A 61 1.45 19.48 -7.04
N ARG A 62 2.74 19.63 -6.67
CA ARG A 62 3.25 20.83 -5.97
C ARG A 62 3.42 22.04 -6.89
N GLY A 63 3.52 21.80 -8.20
CA GLY A 63 3.71 22.82 -9.23
C GLY A 63 2.45 22.98 -10.08
N GLY A 64 2.50 22.53 -11.34
CA GLY A 64 1.42 22.71 -12.32
C GLY A 64 0.07 22.13 -11.90
N GLY A 65 0.02 21.20 -10.95
CA GLY A 65 -1.23 20.66 -10.39
C GLY A 65 -1.72 21.34 -9.10
N LYS A 66 -1.01 22.34 -8.55
CA LYS A 66 -1.22 22.81 -7.16
C LYS A 66 -2.62 23.34 -6.88
N ALA A 67 -3.18 24.16 -7.77
CA ALA A 67 -4.53 24.70 -7.59
C ALA A 67 -5.60 23.59 -7.57
N ILE A 68 -5.44 22.59 -8.44
CA ILE A 68 -6.32 21.43 -8.52
C ILE A 68 -6.16 20.55 -7.29
N TRP A 69 -4.92 20.33 -6.83
CA TRP A 69 -4.62 19.58 -5.62
C TRP A 69 -5.32 20.17 -4.40
N ASP A 70 -5.19 21.48 -4.18
CA ASP A 70 -5.79 22.15 -3.02
C ASP A 70 -7.32 22.05 -3.04
N LYS A 71 -7.93 22.24 -4.21
CA LYS A 71 -9.38 22.17 -4.38
C LYS A 71 -9.92 20.74 -4.23
N THR A 72 -9.27 19.79 -4.88
CA THR A 72 -9.79 18.41 -5.03
C THR A 72 -9.42 17.53 -3.85
N PHE A 73 -8.16 17.60 -3.40
CA PHE A 73 -7.64 16.71 -2.36
C PHE A 73 -7.48 17.37 -1.00
N GLY A 74 -7.43 18.71 -0.92
CA GLY A 74 -7.29 19.47 0.32
C GLY A 74 -8.22 19.01 1.48
N PRO A 75 -9.50 18.71 1.24
CA PRO A 75 -10.41 18.22 2.28
C PRO A 75 -10.01 16.90 2.94
N PHE A 76 -9.10 16.13 2.34
CA PHE A 76 -8.65 14.81 2.82
C PHE A 76 -7.32 14.85 3.57
N LYS A 77 -6.87 16.05 4.00
CA LYS A 77 -5.58 16.28 4.66
C LYS A 77 -4.43 15.57 3.94
N PRO A 78 -4.16 15.96 2.69
CA PRO A 78 -3.29 15.19 1.84
C PRO A 78 -1.81 15.54 2.05
N ALA A 79 -0.92 14.58 1.85
CA ALA A 79 0.51 14.80 1.70
C ALA A 79 1.00 14.23 0.37
N ASN A 80 2.04 14.83 -0.20
CA ASN A 80 2.63 14.43 -1.47
C ASN A 80 4.11 14.07 -1.28
N PHE A 81 4.43 12.78 -1.30
CA PHE A 81 5.79 12.24 -1.23
C PHE A 81 6.34 11.79 -2.60
N GLY A 82 6.05 12.57 -3.63
CA GLY A 82 6.66 12.48 -4.96
C GLY A 82 8.06 13.11 -5.00
N ILE A 83 9.02 12.43 -5.62
CA ILE A 83 10.37 12.97 -5.86
C ILE A 83 10.74 12.79 -7.32
N SER A 84 11.23 13.86 -7.95
CA SER A 84 11.58 13.83 -9.37
C SER A 84 12.58 12.72 -9.72
N GLY A 85 12.23 11.92 -10.74
CA GLY A 85 13.03 10.81 -11.25
C GLY A 85 13.19 9.64 -10.27
N ASP A 86 12.36 9.53 -9.24
CA ASP A 86 12.39 8.35 -8.38
C ASP A 86 12.06 7.08 -9.15
N ARG A 87 12.74 6.01 -8.75
CA ARG A 87 12.54 4.63 -9.18
C ARG A 87 12.05 3.83 -7.98
N THR A 88 11.62 2.59 -8.20
CA THR A 88 11.09 1.76 -7.11
C THR A 88 12.07 1.63 -5.94
N GLU A 89 13.36 1.41 -6.22
CA GLU A 89 14.41 1.29 -5.20
C GLU A 89 14.58 2.53 -4.32
N HIS A 90 14.31 3.72 -4.86
CA HIS A 90 14.43 4.97 -4.13
C HIS A 90 13.24 5.13 -3.17
N VAL A 91 12.03 4.82 -3.65
CA VAL A 91 10.83 4.81 -2.81
C VAL A 91 10.97 3.80 -1.67
N ILE A 92 11.46 2.58 -1.97
CA ILE A 92 11.71 1.54 -0.96
C ILE A 92 12.66 2.07 0.12
N TRP A 93 13.77 2.70 -0.29
CA TRP A 93 14.69 3.31 0.67
C TRP A 93 13.99 4.35 1.54
N ARG A 94 13.23 5.27 0.94
CA ARG A 94 12.51 6.33 1.67
C ARG A 94 11.50 5.81 2.69
N MET A 95 10.68 4.83 2.31
CA MET A 95 9.69 4.22 3.21
C MET A 95 10.36 3.50 4.38
N ARG A 96 11.49 2.82 4.12
CA ARG A 96 12.27 2.12 5.15
C ARG A 96 13.09 3.05 6.04
N ASN A 97 13.28 4.30 5.64
CA ASN A 97 14.01 5.32 6.38
C ASN A 97 13.10 6.42 6.94
N GLY A 98 11.84 6.09 7.23
CA GLY A 98 11.02 6.86 8.16
C GLY A 98 9.89 7.69 7.56
N GLU A 99 9.68 7.68 6.24
CA GLU A 99 8.59 8.46 5.65
C GLU A 99 7.19 7.99 6.05
N LEU A 100 7.04 6.74 6.51
CA LEU A 100 5.76 6.24 7.05
C LEU A 100 5.73 6.23 8.59
N ASP A 101 6.84 6.56 9.25
CA ASP A 101 7.00 6.40 10.68
C ASP A 101 6.28 7.50 11.45
N GLY A 102 5.06 7.20 11.90
CA GLY A 102 4.30 8.12 12.75
C GLY A 102 3.04 8.71 12.14
N ILE A 103 2.73 8.34 10.91
CA ILE A 103 1.44 8.59 10.27
C ILE A 103 0.65 7.29 10.16
N GLN A 104 -0.66 7.41 10.02
CA GLN A 104 -1.56 6.29 9.71
C GLN A 104 -2.59 6.77 8.68
N PRO A 105 -2.16 6.98 7.41
CA PRO A 105 -3.07 7.43 6.36
C PRO A 105 -4.19 6.41 6.17
N LYS A 106 -5.39 6.90 5.83
CA LYS A 106 -6.51 6.06 5.44
C LYS A 106 -6.31 5.49 4.04
N LEU A 107 -5.71 6.29 3.16
CA LEU A 107 -5.41 5.93 1.79
C LEU A 107 -4.01 6.39 1.38
N VAL A 108 -3.26 5.49 0.75
CA VAL A 108 -2.06 5.80 -0.01
C VAL A 108 -2.37 5.70 -1.50
N VAL A 109 -2.09 6.74 -2.29
CA VAL A 109 -2.12 6.70 -3.75
C VAL A 109 -0.69 6.48 -4.23
N LEU A 110 -0.42 5.34 -4.85
CA LEU A 110 0.91 4.97 -5.35
C LEU A 110 0.91 4.98 -6.88
N MET A 111 1.82 5.76 -7.47
CA MET A 111 2.19 5.67 -8.88
C MET A 111 3.70 5.75 -8.97
N ILE A 112 4.36 4.71 -9.48
CA ILE A 112 5.81 4.66 -9.62
C ILE A 112 6.21 3.65 -10.71
N GLY A 113 7.37 3.85 -11.33
CA GLY A 113 8.01 2.86 -12.18
C GLY A 113 8.37 3.35 -13.58
N THR A 114 7.87 4.52 -14.03
CA THR A 114 8.19 5.01 -15.39
C THR A 114 9.66 5.40 -15.57
N ASN A 115 10.39 5.64 -14.48
CA ASN A 115 11.82 5.94 -14.49
C ASN A 115 12.69 4.68 -14.41
N ASN A 116 12.11 3.50 -14.18
CA ASN A 116 12.84 2.24 -14.20
C ASN A 116 13.08 1.80 -15.64
N GLY A 117 14.35 1.68 -16.03
CA GLY A 117 14.74 1.18 -17.36
C GLY A 117 14.74 -0.36 -17.45
N ASP A 118 14.56 -1.01 -16.30
CA ASP A 118 14.67 -2.44 -16.03
C ASP A 118 13.55 -3.27 -16.71
N PRO A 119 13.68 -4.60 -16.79
CA PRO A 119 12.63 -5.49 -17.29
C PRO A 119 11.32 -5.36 -16.50
N ALA A 120 10.17 -5.49 -17.17
CA ALA A 120 8.87 -5.30 -16.54
C ALA A 120 8.61 -6.17 -15.29
N PRO A 121 9.03 -7.46 -15.25
CA PRO A 121 8.90 -8.27 -14.02
C PRO A 121 9.68 -7.71 -12.82
N ASP A 122 10.86 -7.12 -13.07
CA ASP A 122 11.69 -6.56 -12.01
C ASP A 122 11.08 -5.26 -11.47
N VAL A 123 10.55 -4.40 -12.34
CA VAL A 123 9.84 -3.19 -11.92
C VAL A 123 8.57 -3.54 -11.14
N ALA A 124 7.80 -4.52 -11.62
CA ALA A 124 6.62 -5.02 -10.92
C ALA A 124 6.99 -5.57 -9.53
N LEU A 125 8.12 -6.28 -9.41
CA LEU A 125 8.62 -6.75 -8.11
C LEU A 125 9.01 -5.59 -7.19
N GLY A 126 9.65 -4.54 -7.72
CA GLY A 126 9.93 -3.31 -6.97
C GLY A 126 8.65 -2.64 -6.43
N ILE A 127 7.62 -2.52 -7.26
CA ILE A 127 6.30 -2.01 -6.85
C ILE A 127 5.69 -2.92 -5.77
N LYS A 128 5.77 -4.24 -5.94
CA LYS A 128 5.30 -5.21 -4.94
C LYS A 128 6.01 -5.02 -3.59
N THR A 129 7.32 -4.81 -3.59
CA THR A 129 8.08 -4.53 -2.37
C THR A 129 7.65 -3.23 -1.68
N ILE A 130 7.34 -2.17 -2.43
CA ILE A 130 6.78 -0.93 -1.86
C ILE A 130 5.43 -1.19 -1.20
N LEU A 131 4.55 -1.97 -1.85
CA LEU A 131 3.25 -2.32 -1.27
C LEU A 131 3.39 -3.12 0.04
N GLN A 132 4.35 -4.05 0.10
CA GLN A 132 4.68 -4.78 1.33
C GLN A 132 5.17 -3.82 2.41
N ASP A 133 6.10 -2.91 2.09
CA ASP A 133 6.62 -1.93 3.05
C ASP A 133 5.51 -1.00 3.59
N ILE A 134 4.56 -0.60 2.73
CA ILE A 134 3.37 0.17 3.11
C ILE A 134 2.49 -0.66 4.04
N HIS A 135 2.16 -1.90 3.66
CA HIS A 135 1.31 -2.77 4.47
C HIS A 135 1.90 -3.05 5.85
N GLU A 136 3.22 -3.27 5.93
CA GLU A 136 3.91 -3.51 7.21
C GLU A 136 3.89 -2.29 8.14
N ARG A 137 4.05 -1.07 7.60
CA ARG A 137 4.22 0.16 8.40
C ARG A 137 2.90 0.86 8.71
N VAL A 138 1.98 0.87 7.76
CA VAL A 138 0.66 1.50 7.86
C VAL A 138 -0.45 0.49 7.55
N PRO A 139 -0.59 -0.58 8.35
CA PRO A 139 -1.41 -1.76 8.00
C PRO A 139 -2.90 -1.50 7.85
N ARG A 140 -3.39 -0.33 8.30
CA ARG A 140 -4.78 0.10 8.13
C ARG A 140 -5.03 0.90 6.86
N ALA A 141 -3.96 1.37 6.21
CA ALA A 141 -4.08 2.12 4.98
C ALA A 141 -4.58 1.21 3.85
N LYS A 142 -5.51 1.74 3.06
CA LYS A 142 -5.76 1.21 1.71
C LYS A 142 -4.71 1.78 0.76
N VAL A 143 -4.45 1.08 -0.33
CA VAL A 143 -3.60 1.57 -1.39
C VAL A 143 -4.39 1.67 -2.68
N LEU A 144 -4.47 2.86 -3.28
CA LEU A 144 -4.86 3.04 -4.66
C LEU A 144 -3.59 3.01 -5.52
N LEU A 145 -3.32 1.86 -6.12
CA LEU A 145 -2.24 1.67 -7.07
C LEU A 145 -2.70 2.12 -8.46
N LEU A 146 -2.09 3.16 -8.99
CA LEU A 146 -2.36 3.63 -10.34
C LEU A 146 -1.50 2.88 -11.35
N ALA A 147 -2.08 2.64 -12.54
CA ALA A 147 -1.30 2.29 -13.72
C ALA A 147 -0.21 3.34 -13.95
N ILE A 148 0.96 2.89 -14.41
CA ILE A 148 2.00 3.79 -14.91
C ILE A 148 1.46 4.47 -16.17
N PHE A 149 1.46 5.79 -16.18
CA PHE A 149 0.85 6.60 -17.24
C PHE A 149 1.53 6.41 -18.61
N PRO A 150 0.80 6.65 -19.72
CA PRO A 150 1.41 6.66 -21.04
C PRO A 150 2.44 7.79 -21.14
N ARG A 151 3.48 7.54 -21.93
CA ARG A 151 4.50 8.53 -22.33
C ARG A 151 4.83 8.32 -23.80
N GLY A 152 5.45 9.31 -24.44
CA GLY A 152 5.66 9.28 -25.89
C GLY A 152 4.35 9.42 -26.67
N GLU A 153 4.45 9.98 -27.86
CA GLU A 153 3.28 10.38 -28.65
C GLU A 153 2.45 9.18 -29.12
N LYS A 154 3.12 8.10 -29.54
CA LYS A 154 2.49 6.94 -30.18
C LYS A 154 2.49 5.73 -29.26
N ALA A 155 1.51 4.83 -29.45
CA ALA A 155 1.46 3.55 -28.74
C ALA A 155 2.72 2.68 -28.95
N THR A 156 3.43 2.87 -30.06
CA THR A 156 4.67 2.15 -30.38
C THR A 156 5.92 2.71 -29.72
N ASP A 157 5.80 3.77 -28.90
CA ASP A 157 6.92 4.29 -28.13
C ASP A 157 7.47 3.23 -27.16
N GLY A 158 8.79 3.01 -27.18
CA GLY A 158 9.40 1.94 -26.40
C GLY A 158 9.21 2.07 -24.89
N ALA A 159 9.17 3.29 -24.36
CA ALA A 159 8.94 3.51 -22.93
C ALA A 159 7.47 3.31 -22.57
N ARG A 160 6.54 3.65 -23.49
CA ARG A 160 5.12 3.35 -23.33
C ARG A 160 4.85 1.85 -23.28
N THR A 161 5.40 1.09 -24.22
CA THR A 161 5.25 -0.38 -24.26
C THR A 161 5.75 -1.01 -22.95
N LYS A 162 6.89 -0.55 -22.42
CA LYS A 162 7.40 -1.00 -21.12
C LYS A 162 6.44 -0.69 -19.97
N ASN A 163 5.91 0.53 -19.90
CA ASN A 163 4.90 0.90 -18.88
C ASN A 163 3.68 -0.03 -18.98
N GLU A 164 3.20 -0.32 -20.19
CA GLU A 164 2.06 -1.22 -20.44
C GLU A 164 2.36 -2.68 -20.03
N GLU A 165 3.59 -3.16 -20.24
CA GLU A 165 4.03 -4.48 -19.76
C GLU A 165 4.02 -4.57 -18.23
N VAL A 166 4.51 -3.55 -17.54
CA VAL A 166 4.46 -3.49 -16.07
C VAL A 166 3.01 -3.42 -15.58
N ASN A 167 2.16 -2.60 -16.22
CA ASN A 167 0.74 -2.46 -15.89
C ASN A 167 -0.02 -3.81 -15.98
N LYS A 168 0.29 -4.65 -16.96
CA LYS A 168 -0.26 -6.01 -17.08
C LYS A 168 0.09 -6.92 -15.89
N LEU A 169 1.23 -6.68 -15.23
CA LEU A 169 1.65 -7.44 -14.05
C LEU A 169 1.03 -6.88 -12.78
N ILE A 170 1.15 -5.56 -12.55
CA ILE A 170 0.71 -4.94 -11.29
C ILE A 170 -0.81 -4.85 -11.15
N SER A 171 -1.57 -4.90 -12.26
CA SER A 171 -3.03 -4.99 -12.25
C SER A 171 -3.57 -6.22 -11.54
N LYS A 172 -2.72 -7.23 -11.33
CA LYS A 172 -3.04 -8.47 -10.60
C LYS A 172 -2.77 -8.36 -9.09
N PHE A 173 -2.05 -7.34 -8.62
CA PHE A 173 -1.71 -7.20 -7.20
C PHE A 173 -2.90 -7.04 -6.24
N PRO A 174 -4.06 -6.48 -6.64
CA PRO A 174 -5.25 -6.47 -5.78
C PRO A 174 -5.76 -7.84 -5.32
N SER A 175 -5.38 -8.94 -5.98
CA SER A 175 -5.76 -10.30 -5.57
C SER A 175 -4.75 -10.97 -4.61
N ASP A 176 -3.61 -10.32 -4.36
CA ASP A 176 -2.60 -10.80 -3.42
C ASP A 176 -2.78 -10.10 -2.06
N LEU A 177 -3.51 -10.74 -1.15
CA LEU A 177 -3.80 -10.15 0.16
C LEU A 177 -2.57 -9.94 1.03
N SER A 178 -1.44 -10.59 0.75
CA SER A 178 -0.18 -10.32 1.46
C SER A 178 0.34 -8.89 1.25
N LEU A 179 -0.23 -8.18 0.26
CA LEU A 179 0.06 -6.78 -0.05
C LEU A 179 -0.90 -5.81 0.66
N GLY A 180 -1.80 -6.31 1.51
CA GLY A 180 -2.82 -5.52 2.16
C GLY A 180 -3.96 -5.11 1.22
N ARG A 181 -4.59 -3.97 1.50
CA ARG A 181 -5.81 -3.52 0.81
C ARG A 181 -5.47 -2.72 -0.45
N VAL A 182 -4.98 -3.40 -1.47
CA VAL A 182 -4.62 -2.78 -2.75
C VAL A 182 -5.81 -2.72 -3.69
N HIS A 183 -6.05 -1.55 -4.26
CA HIS A 183 -7.01 -1.29 -5.33
C HIS A 183 -6.24 -0.78 -6.54
N TYR A 184 -6.34 -1.48 -7.66
CA TYR A 184 -5.73 -1.04 -8.91
C TYR A 184 -6.69 -0.15 -9.69
N LEU A 185 -6.19 0.91 -10.30
CA LEU A 185 -6.96 1.77 -11.18
C LEU A 185 -6.11 2.21 -12.39
N ASP A 186 -6.59 1.88 -13.58
CA ASP A 186 -6.01 2.34 -14.84
C ASP A 186 -6.85 3.49 -15.40
N ILE A 187 -6.23 4.66 -15.52
CA ILE A 187 -6.85 5.86 -16.10
C ILE A 187 -6.19 6.26 -17.43
N ASN A 188 -5.31 5.43 -18.00
CA ASN A 188 -4.46 5.80 -19.12
C ASN A 188 -5.25 6.27 -20.35
N ALA A 189 -6.38 5.63 -20.63
CA ALA A 189 -7.27 6.01 -21.72
C ALA A 189 -7.81 7.46 -21.61
N LYS A 190 -7.83 8.04 -20.40
CA LYS A 190 -8.29 9.43 -20.19
C LYS A 190 -7.28 10.47 -20.66
N PHE A 191 -6.01 10.11 -20.80
CA PHE A 191 -4.95 11.00 -21.30
C PHE A 191 -4.81 10.98 -22.83
N LEU A 192 -5.43 10.01 -23.50
CA LEU A 192 -5.18 9.74 -24.92
C LEU A 192 -6.30 10.30 -25.80
N SER A 193 -5.92 10.70 -27.01
CA SER A 193 -6.85 10.95 -28.11
C SER A 193 -7.56 9.66 -28.55
N PRO A 194 -8.70 9.75 -29.27
CA PRO A 194 -9.40 8.59 -29.81
C PRO A 194 -8.54 7.69 -30.73
N ASP A 195 -7.51 8.24 -31.37
CA ASP A 195 -6.55 7.52 -32.21
C ASP A 195 -5.40 6.86 -31.40
N GLY A 196 -5.43 6.98 -30.07
CA GLY A 196 -4.43 6.41 -29.15
C GLY A 196 -3.18 7.26 -28.95
N THR A 197 -3.09 8.44 -29.57
CA THR A 197 -1.96 9.37 -29.38
C THR A 197 -2.02 10.08 -28.04
N LEU A 198 -0.85 10.39 -27.46
CA LEU A 198 -0.73 11.22 -26.26
C LEU A 198 -0.59 12.70 -26.68
N PRO A 199 -1.57 13.56 -26.39
CA PRO A 199 -1.55 14.95 -26.83
C PRO A 199 -0.54 15.81 -26.06
N LYS A 200 0.20 16.67 -26.78
CA LYS A 200 1.11 17.66 -26.16
C LYS A 200 0.40 18.75 -25.36
N ASP A 201 -0.89 18.99 -25.61
CA ASP A 201 -1.69 19.90 -24.78
C ASP A 201 -2.11 19.26 -23.44
N VAL A 202 -1.86 17.97 -23.23
CA VAL A 202 -2.04 17.23 -21.97
C VAL A 202 -0.69 16.97 -21.28
N MET A 203 0.30 16.49 -22.03
CA MET A 203 1.69 16.29 -21.58
C MET A 203 2.65 16.97 -22.58
N PRO A 204 3.09 18.21 -22.34
CA PRO A 204 3.87 19.00 -23.32
C PRO A 204 5.16 18.35 -23.80
N ASP A 205 5.83 17.63 -22.91
CA ASP A 205 7.05 16.86 -23.18
C ASP A 205 6.77 15.36 -23.41
N LEU A 206 5.49 15.00 -23.56
CA LEU A 206 5.00 13.64 -23.72
C LEU A 206 5.33 12.74 -22.52
N LEU A 207 5.47 13.31 -21.32
CA LEU A 207 5.71 12.57 -20.08
C LEU A 207 5.01 13.21 -18.86
N HIS A 208 5.23 14.50 -18.64
CA HIS A 208 4.74 15.20 -17.46
C HIS A 208 3.40 15.88 -17.76
N PRO A 209 2.35 15.63 -16.96
CA PRO A 209 1.10 16.37 -17.08
C PRO A 209 1.31 17.87 -16.89
N ASN A 210 0.69 18.69 -17.74
CA ASN A 210 0.45 20.10 -17.42
C ASN A 210 -0.82 20.24 -16.55
N GLU A 211 -1.28 21.46 -16.31
CA GLU A 211 -2.52 21.72 -15.54
C GLU A 211 -3.73 20.93 -16.09
N LYS A 212 -3.92 20.89 -17.41
CA LYS A 212 -4.99 20.10 -18.05
C LYS A 212 -4.83 18.61 -17.77
N GLY A 213 -3.61 18.08 -17.88
CA GLY A 213 -3.31 16.69 -17.54
C GLY A 213 -3.57 16.38 -16.06
N TYR A 214 -3.20 17.26 -15.14
CA TYR A 214 -3.54 17.10 -13.72
C TYR A 214 -5.05 17.16 -13.45
N GLN A 215 -5.80 17.98 -14.19
CA GLN A 215 -7.26 18.02 -14.08
C GLN A 215 -7.88 16.68 -14.53
N ILE A 216 -7.42 16.14 -15.66
CA ILE A 216 -7.82 14.79 -16.13
C ILE A 216 -7.53 13.73 -15.06
N TRP A 217 -6.34 13.77 -14.45
CA TRP A 217 -5.99 12.83 -13.40
C TRP A 217 -6.90 13.00 -12.17
N ALA A 218 -7.09 14.22 -11.68
CA ALA A 218 -7.95 14.51 -10.53
C ALA A 218 -9.38 13.98 -10.74
N ASP A 219 -9.99 14.31 -11.88
CA ASP A 219 -11.36 13.91 -12.20
C ASP A 219 -11.50 12.39 -12.33
N ALA A 220 -10.48 11.72 -12.86
CA ALA A 220 -10.51 10.28 -13.07
C ALA A 220 -10.42 9.47 -11.76
N ILE A 221 -9.86 10.03 -10.68
CA ILE A 221 -9.63 9.28 -9.43
C ILE A 221 -10.47 9.76 -8.24
N ILE A 222 -11.04 10.98 -8.28
CA ILE A 222 -11.62 11.60 -7.08
C ILE A 222 -12.77 10.78 -6.47
N ASP A 223 -13.61 10.14 -7.28
CA ASP A 223 -14.70 9.31 -6.77
C ASP A 223 -14.16 8.03 -6.11
N LYS A 224 -13.09 7.45 -6.66
CA LYS A 224 -12.42 6.31 -6.04
C LYS A 224 -11.74 6.71 -4.74
N VAL A 225 -11.09 7.87 -4.69
CA VAL A 225 -10.51 8.44 -3.48
C VAL A 225 -11.61 8.63 -2.42
N LYS A 226 -12.73 9.29 -2.74
CA LYS A 226 -13.86 9.47 -1.81
C LYS A 226 -14.40 8.15 -1.29
N GLN A 227 -14.59 7.17 -2.17
CA GLN A 227 -15.02 5.82 -1.79
C GLN A 227 -14.05 5.21 -0.76
N LEU A 228 -12.76 5.16 -1.10
CA LEU A 228 -11.75 4.50 -0.27
C LEU A 228 -11.48 5.24 1.05
N MET A 229 -11.65 6.57 1.07
CA MET A 229 -11.51 7.41 2.26
C MET A 229 -12.69 7.30 3.24
N THR A 230 -13.87 6.87 2.76
CA THR A 230 -15.11 6.78 3.55
C THR A 230 -15.45 5.36 3.97
N GLU A 231 -15.10 4.37 3.15
CA GLU A 231 -15.19 2.97 3.52
C GLU A 231 -14.34 2.69 4.78
N ASP A 232 -14.94 2.03 5.76
CA ASP A 232 -14.24 1.71 7.01
C ASP A 232 -13.05 0.77 6.74
N SER A 233 -11.85 1.25 7.03
CA SER A 233 -10.61 0.47 7.02
C SER A 233 -10.63 -0.69 8.03
N GLY A 234 -11.74 -0.95 8.71
CA GLY A 234 -11.99 -2.16 9.47
C GLY A 234 -12.36 -3.36 8.58
N LYS A 235 -13.20 -3.22 7.56
CA LYS A 235 -13.89 -4.36 6.91
C LYS A 235 -13.13 -4.92 5.70
N PRO A 236 -12.47 -6.08 5.80
CA PRO A 236 -11.87 -6.73 4.64
C PRO A 236 -12.97 -7.25 3.69
N LEU A 237 -12.77 -7.08 2.39
CA LEU A 237 -13.65 -7.56 1.31
C LEU A 237 -12.80 -8.15 0.16
N PRO A 238 -13.30 -9.13 -0.60
CA PRO A 238 -12.61 -9.69 -1.75
C PRO A 238 -12.55 -8.68 -2.91
N SER A 239 -11.48 -8.75 -3.70
CA SER A 239 -11.29 -7.95 -4.91
C SER A 239 -11.52 -8.80 -6.16
N PHE A 240 -12.36 -8.32 -7.07
CA PHE A 240 -12.66 -8.95 -8.36
C PHE A 240 -12.07 -8.10 -9.49
N SER A 241 -10.74 -7.99 -9.53
CA SER A 241 -10.04 -7.18 -10.54
C SER A 241 -9.15 -8.06 -11.44
N PRO A 242 -9.40 -8.12 -12.75
CA PRO A 242 -10.55 -7.52 -13.45
C PRO A 242 -11.88 -8.20 -13.05
N PRO A 243 -13.03 -7.51 -13.18
CA PRO A 243 -14.33 -8.12 -12.93
C PRO A 243 -14.65 -9.17 -13.99
N SER A 244 -15.63 -10.02 -13.69
CA SER A 244 -16.12 -11.04 -14.61
C SER A 244 -16.51 -10.44 -15.97
N ALA A 245 -16.14 -11.12 -17.05
CA ALA A 245 -16.60 -10.76 -18.39
C ALA A 245 -18.12 -10.97 -18.57
N VAL A 246 -18.77 -11.71 -17.67
CA VAL A 246 -20.23 -11.90 -17.66
C VAL A 246 -20.86 -10.77 -16.84
N ALA A 247 -21.51 -9.81 -17.54
CA ALA A 247 -22.05 -8.60 -16.92
C ALA A 247 -23.00 -8.84 -15.72
N LYS A 248 -23.75 -9.95 -15.73
CA LYS A 248 -24.62 -10.35 -14.62
C LYS A 248 -23.82 -10.69 -13.36
N VAL A 249 -22.69 -11.38 -13.52
CA VAL A 249 -21.77 -11.75 -12.42
C VAL A 249 -20.96 -10.53 -11.97
N ALA A 250 -20.46 -9.71 -12.89
CA ALA A 250 -19.72 -8.48 -12.58
C ALA A 250 -20.51 -7.52 -11.65
N ARG A 251 -21.81 -7.34 -11.90
CA ARG A 251 -22.67 -6.52 -11.02
C ARG A 251 -22.82 -7.10 -9.60
N ILE A 252 -22.76 -8.43 -9.47
CA ILE A 252 -22.80 -9.09 -8.17
C ILE A 252 -21.45 -8.90 -7.47
N GLU A 253 -20.34 -9.02 -8.19
CA GLU A 253 -18.99 -8.71 -7.68
C GLU A 253 -18.89 -7.27 -7.18
N GLU A 254 -19.42 -6.29 -7.91
CA GLU A 254 -19.52 -4.89 -7.46
C GLU A 254 -20.35 -4.74 -6.18
N THR A 255 -21.45 -5.50 -6.06
CA THR A 255 -22.29 -5.50 -4.86
C THR A 255 -21.52 -6.01 -3.64
N ILE A 256 -20.73 -7.06 -3.81
CA ILE A 256 -19.85 -7.60 -2.77
C ILE A 256 -18.77 -6.56 -2.41
N ALA A 257 -18.12 -5.97 -3.40
CA ALA A 257 -17.09 -4.94 -3.21
C ALA A 257 -17.65 -3.68 -2.52
N ALA A 258 -18.93 -3.38 -2.70
CA ALA A 258 -19.64 -2.29 -2.01
C ALA A 258 -20.08 -2.66 -0.57
N GLY A 259 -19.65 -3.82 -0.05
CA GLY A 259 -19.91 -4.25 1.33
C GLY A 259 -21.22 -5.00 1.56
N LYS A 260 -21.99 -5.30 0.49
CA LYS A 260 -23.18 -6.17 0.57
C LYS A 260 -22.79 -7.65 0.36
N PHE A 261 -21.82 -8.10 1.15
CA PHE A 261 -21.13 -9.38 0.97
C PHE A 261 -22.09 -10.58 0.92
N ASP A 262 -22.87 -10.82 1.97
CA ASP A 262 -23.77 -11.99 2.04
C ASP A 262 -24.84 -12.00 0.96
N ALA A 263 -25.37 -10.82 0.62
CA ALA A 263 -26.36 -10.70 -0.44
C ALA A 263 -25.77 -11.07 -1.80
N GLY A 264 -24.53 -10.65 -2.05
CA GLY A 264 -23.79 -11.00 -3.26
C GLY A 264 -23.43 -12.48 -3.32
N VAL A 265 -22.91 -13.07 -2.24
CA VAL A 265 -22.61 -14.51 -2.17
C VAL A 265 -23.87 -15.34 -2.42
N LYS A 266 -25.00 -15.01 -1.77
CA LYS A 266 -26.28 -15.69 -2.02
C LYS A 266 -26.75 -15.55 -3.47
N ALA A 267 -26.45 -14.43 -4.13
CA ALA A 267 -26.76 -14.27 -5.54
C ALA A 267 -25.87 -15.15 -6.42
N LEU A 268 -24.56 -15.23 -6.15
CA LEU A 268 -23.63 -16.13 -6.86
C LEU A 268 -24.00 -17.60 -6.66
N GLU A 269 -24.36 -18.00 -5.44
CA GLU A 269 -24.81 -19.37 -5.12
C GLU A 269 -26.04 -19.79 -5.92
N LYS A 270 -26.95 -18.86 -6.22
CA LYS A 270 -28.09 -19.13 -7.11
C LYS A 270 -27.69 -19.25 -8.57
N LEU A 271 -26.62 -18.56 -8.98
CA LEU A 271 -26.15 -18.55 -10.36
C LEU A 271 -25.20 -19.70 -10.70
N LYS A 272 -24.63 -20.39 -9.71
CA LYS A 272 -23.72 -21.51 -9.97
C LYS A 272 -24.38 -22.66 -10.75
N ASP A 273 -25.71 -22.75 -10.70
CA ASP A 273 -26.53 -23.72 -11.42
C ASP A 273 -27.42 -23.04 -12.50
N ASP A 274 -27.01 -21.87 -13.01
CA ASP A 274 -27.72 -21.16 -14.10
C ASP A 274 -27.73 -22.02 -15.38
N LYS A 275 -28.81 -21.89 -16.16
CA LYS A 275 -28.98 -22.62 -17.43
C LYS A 275 -27.98 -22.18 -18.49
N ASP A 276 -27.54 -20.91 -18.42
CA ASP A 276 -26.44 -20.42 -19.23
C ASP A 276 -25.10 -20.84 -18.61
N SER A 277 -24.39 -21.75 -19.28
CA SER A 277 -23.15 -22.34 -18.74
C SER A 277 -22.07 -21.30 -18.49
N LYS A 278 -21.97 -20.24 -19.32
CA LYS A 278 -20.99 -19.16 -19.10
C LYS A 278 -21.26 -18.41 -17.81
N THR A 279 -22.54 -18.13 -17.51
CA THR A 279 -22.96 -17.51 -16.26
C THR A 279 -22.69 -18.42 -15.06
N ALA A 280 -23.01 -19.71 -15.19
CA ALA A 280 -22.75 -20.71 -14.15
C ALA A 280 -21.25 -20.84 -13.82
N ASP A 281 -20.41 -20.94 -14.85
CA ASP A 281 -18.96 -21.06 -14.71
C ASP A 281 -18.35 -19.78 -14.12
N ALA A 282 -18.80 -18.61 -14.56
CA ALA A 282 -18.38 -17.34 -13.99
C ALA A 282 -18.76 -17.21 -12.51
N ALA A 283 -19.98 -17.60 -12.12
CA ALA A 283 -20.41 -17.57 -10.73
C ALA A 283 -19.58 -18.52 -9.84
N LYS A 284 -19.29 -19.73 -10.33
CA LYS A 284 -18.39 -20.69 -9.65
C LYS A 284 -16.98 -20.12 -9.48
N ALA A 285 -16.45 -19.46 -10.51
CA ALA A 285 -15.14 -18.81 -10.43
C ALA A 285 -15.12 -17.71 -9.36
N SER A 286 -16.12 -16.82 -9.32
CA SER A 286 -16.22 -15.79 -8.29
C SER A 286 -16.37 -16.39 -6.89
N LEU A 287 -17.15 -17.47 -6.72
CA LEU A 287 -17.26 -18.18 -5.44
C LEU A 287 -15.93 -18.81 -5.00
N ALA A 288 -15.19 -19.43 -5.93
CA ALA A 288 -13.87 -19.98 -5.64
C ALA A 288 -12.85 -18.89 -5.24
N MET A 289 -12.92 -17.71 -5.89
CA MET A 289 -12.11 -16.55 -5.50
C MET A 289 -12.45 -16.06 -4.08
N ILE A 290 -13.73 -16.04 -3.72
CA ILE A 290 -14.17 -15.67 -2.38
C ILE A 290 -13.64 -16.65 -1.34
N GLU A 291 -13.69 -17.96 -1.61
CA GLU A 291 -13.19 -18.98 -0.69
C GLU A 291 -11.66 -18.92 -0.53
N ALA A 292 -10.93 -18.73 -1.63
CA ALA A 292 -9.49 -18.50 -1.59
C ALA A 292 -9.14 -17.23 -0.80
N TRP A 293 -9.92 -16.16 -0.98
CA TRP A 293 -9.78 -14.92 -0.23
C TRP A 293 -10.02 -15.12 1.28
N LYS A 294 -11.07 -15.86 1.68
CA LYS A 294 -11.31 -16.20 3.09
C LYS A 294 -10.13 -16.93 3.71
N THR A 295 -9.61 -17.94 3.01
CA THR A 295 -8.46 -18.72 3.45
C THR A 295 -7.24 -17.81 3.71
N GLN A 296 -7.03 -16.81 2.87
CA GLN A 296 -5.96 -15.84 3.04
C GLN A 296 -6.21 -14.89 4.23
N VAL A 297 -7.45 -14.47 4.47
CA VAL A 297 -7.80 -13.68 5.67
C VAL A 297 -7.50 -14.47 6.95
N ASP A 298 -7.87 -15.75 6.99
CA ASP A 298 -7.61 -16.62 8.13
C ASP A 298 -6.10 -16.81 8.37
N ALA A 299 -5.34 -17.00 7.28
CA ALA A 299 -3.89 -17.08 7.33
C ALA A 299 -3.25 -15.77 7.85
N GLU A 300 -3.77 -14.61 7.46
CA GLU A 300 -3.26 -13.32 7.92
C GLU A 300 -3.59 -13.07 9.40
N ILE A 301 -4.80 -13.41 9.86
CA ILE A 301 -5.14 -13.35 11.29
C ILE A 301 -4.17 -14.24 12.10
N ALA A 302 -3.88 -15.45 11.61
CA ALA A 302 -2.93 -16.36 12.26
C ALA A 302 -1.51 -15.79 12.27
N ARG A 303 -1.03 -15.27 11.14
CA ARG A 303 0.30 -14.65 11.01
C ARG A 303 0.47 -13.45 11.94
N LEU A 304 -0.53 -12.57 12.01
CA LEU A 304 -0.51 -11.40 12.90
C LEU A 304 -0.47 -11.80 14.37
N LYS A 305 -1.25 -12.83 14.75
CA LYS A 305 -1.20 -13.40 16.08
C LYS A 305 0.19 -13.94 16.40
N GLU A 306 0.79 -14.71 15.50
CA GLU A 306 2.15 -15.26 15.66
C GLU A 306 3.21 -14.15 15.75
N ALA A 307 3.08 -13.09 14.95
CA ALA A 307 3.96 -11.93 14.99
C ALA A 307 3.78 -11.07 16.26
N GLY A 308 2.69 -11.27 17.01
CA GLY A 308 2.36 -10.54 18.24
C GLY A 308 1.53 -9.28 18.04
N ASP A 309 1.06 -8.96 16.82
CA ASP A 309 0.12 -7.86 16.57
C ASP A 309 -1.34 -8.32 16.78
N VAL A 310 -1.62 -8.74 18.01
CA VAL A 310 -2.89 -9.38 18.37
C VAL A 310 -4.08 -8.41 18.28
N VAL A 311 -3.85 -7.11 18.43
CA VAL A 311 -4.92 -6.11 18.26
C VAL A 311 -5.38 -6.05 16.81
N LEU A 312 -4.46 -6.01 15.84
CA LEU A 312 -4.85 -6.00 14.43
C LEU A 312 -5.51 -7.33 14.04
N ALA A 313 -4.99 -8.47 14.51
CA ALA A 313 -5.63 -9.76 14.30
C ALA A 313 -7.09 -9.76 14.81
N ALA A 314 -7.33 -9.25 16.02
CA ALA A 314 -8.66 -9.16 16.61
C ALA A 314 -9.57 -8.15 15.89
N ASP A 315 -9.01 -7.04 15.40
CA ASP A 315 -9.75 -6.04 14.61
C ASP A 315 -10.20 -6.65 13.27
N ILE A 316 -9.34 -7.42 12.58
CA ILE A 316 -9.68 -8.11 11.33
C ILE A 316 -10.76 -9.17 11.56
N ALA A 317 -10.57 -10.05 12.55
CA ALA A 317 -11.58 -11.06 12.90
C ALA A 317 -12.91 -10.41 13.31
N GLY A 318 -12.87 -9.33 14.11
CA GLY A 318 -14.06 -8.59 14.50
C GLY A 318 -14.77 -7.95 13.32
N ALA A 319 -14.02 -7.44 12.34
CA ALA A 319 -14.59 -6.88 11.14
C ALA A 319 -15.23 -7.95 10.25
N MET A 320 -14.59 -9.11 10.07
CA MET A 320 -15.21 -10.28 9.41
C MET A 320 -16.52 -10.66 10.10
N ALA A 321 -16.56 -10.69 11.44
CA ALA A 321 -17.79 -10.97 12.18
C ALA A 321 -18.96 -10.00 11.92
N THR A 322 -18.67 -8.81 11.37
CA THR A 322 -19.69 -7.81 10.97
C THR A 322 -19.96 -7.77 9.46
N THR A 323 -19.03 -8.28 8.65
CA THR A 323 -19.18 -8.41 7.20
C THR A 323 -20.06 -9.61 6.82
N TYR A 324 -20.05 -10.65 7.66
CA TYR A 324 -20.75 -11.92 7.44
C TYR A 324 -22.03 -12.05 8.26
N THR A 325 -22.85 -13.03 7.88
CA THR A 325 -23.99 -13.52 8.66
C THR A 325 -23.86 -15.02 8.96
N GLY A 326 -24.70 -15.55 9.84
CA GLY A 326 -24.75 -16.99 10.14
C GLY A 326 -23.51 -17.52 10.86
N ASP A 327 -23.08 -18.73 10.47
CA ASP A 327 -22.01 -19.47 11.14
C ASP A 327 -20.64 -18.82 10.99
N ASP A 328 -20.30 -18.30 9.80
CA ASP A 328 -19.05 -17.56 9.57
C ASP A 328 -18.94 -16.36 10.53
N ALA A 329 -20.01 -15.58 10.65
CA ALA A 329 -20.06 -14.43 11.54
C ALA A 329 -19.88 -14.83 13.01
N LYS A 330 -20.39 -16.00 13.40
CA LYS A 330 -20.22 -16.54 14.75
C LYS A 330 -18.78 -16.99 14.97
N THR A 331 -18.19 -17.74 14.06
CA THR A 331 -16.80 -18.20 14.11
C THR A 331 -15.83 -17.02 14.25
N TYR A 332 -15.95 -16.00 13.41
CA TYR A 332 -15.09 -14.82 13.50
C TYR A 332 -15.32 -14.00 14.77
N ARG A 333 -16.56 -13.97 15.30
CA ARG A 333 -16.86 -13.30 16.57
C ARG A 333 -16.19 -14.02 17.74
N GLU A 334 -16.22 -15.34 17.74
CA GLU A 334 -15.54 -16.19 18.73
C GLU A 334 -14.02 -16.01 18.61
N GLN A 335 -13.46 -16.08 17.40
CA GLN A 335 -12.03 -15.85 17.17
C GLN A 335 -11.58 -14.47 17.64
N ALA A 336 -12.33 -13.40 17.33
CA ALA A 336 -12.05 -12.05 17.81
C ALA A 336 -12.14 -11.96 19.34
N SER A 337 -13.08 -12.67 19.96
CA SER A 337 -13.19 -12.75 21.43
C SER A 337 -11.98 -13.44 22.05
N GLU A 338 -11.52 -14.56 21.48
CA GLU A 338 -10.32 -15.26 21.95
C GLU A 338 -9.06 -14.43 21.79
N LEU A 339 -8.89 -13.74 20.65
CA LEU A 339 -7.77 -12.82 20.45
C LEU A 339 -7.76 -11.67 21.46
N LYS A 340 -8.94 -11.19 21.88
CA LYS A 340 -9.06 -10.14 22.92
C LYS A 340 -8.69 -10.62 24.32
N LYS A 341 -8.70 -11.92 24.58
CA LYS A 341 -8.26 -12.51 25.86
C LYS A 341 -6.74 -12.69 25.94
N ASP A 342 -6.05 -12.67 24.81
CA ASP A 342 -4.60 -12.73 24.77
C ASP A 342 -3.98 -11.55 25.55
N PRO A 343 -3.01 -11.79 26.45
CA PRO A 343 -2.36 -10.72 27.20
C PRO A 343 -1.83 -9.59 26.30
N ALA A 344 -1.28 -9.92 25.13
CA ALA A 344 -0.73 -8.96 24.18
C ALA A 344 -1.80 -8.01 23.62
N TYR A 345 -3.08 -8.40 23.60
CA TYR A 345 -4.17 -7.50 23.19
C TYR A 345 -4.26 -6.29 24.12
N SER A 346 -4.24 -6.52 25.44
CA SER A 346 -4.31 -5.44 26.44
C SER A 346 -3.11 -4.50 26.34
N VAL A 347 -1.91 -5.05 26.12
CA VAL A 347 -0.67 -4.30 25.87
C VAL A 347 -0.79 -3.46 24.61
N GLY A 348 -1.30 -4.05 23.53
CA GLY A 348 -1.53 -3.34 22.27
C GLY A 348 -2.55 -2.20 22.39
N LYS A 349 -3.59 -2.34 23.21
CA LYS A 349 -4.53 -1.23 23.50
C LYS A 349 -3.87 -0.09 24.27
N GLU A 350 -2.96 -0.40 25.19
CA GLU A 350 -2.16 0.60 25.91
C GLU A 350 -1.17 1.29 24.94
N TYR A 351 -0.49 0.52 24.08
CA TYR A 351 0.35 1.05 23.00
C TYR A 351 -0.45 1.96 22.04
N GLN A 352 -1.64 1.57 21.61
CA GLN A 352 -2.45 2.39 20.70
C GLN A 352 -2.79 3.76 21.31
N LYS A 353 -3.02 3.86 22.62
CA LYS A 353 -3.23 5.15 23.29
C LYS A 353 -1.97 6.01 23.28
N LEU A 354 -0.81 5.38 23.47
CA LEU A 354 0.49 6.04 23.40
C LEU A 354 0.79 6.53 21.98
N ALA A 355 0.59 5.67 20.97
CA ALA A 355 0.83 5.95 19.56
C ALA A 355 -0.17 6.97 18.96
N ALA A 356 -1.38 7.07 19.52
CA ALA A 356 -2.39 8.04 19.09
C ALA A 356 -2.10 9.46 19.57
N GLN A 357 -1.14 9.65 20.48
CA GLN A 357 -0.75 11.00 20.87
C GLN A 357 -0.10 11.75 19.71
N PRO A 358 -0.30 13.07 19.62
CA PRO A 358 0.25 13.87 18.55
C PRO A 358 1.77 13.73 18.41
N ALA A 359 2.25 13.62 17.16
CA ALA A 359 3.63 13.27 16.88
C ALA A 359 4.64 14.38 17.30
N GLU A 360 4.18 15.62 17.44
CA GLU A 360 4.95 16.74 17.99
C GLU A 360 5.38 16.52 19.45
N LEU A 361 4.61 15.74 20.23
CA LEU A 361 4.94 15.42 21.61
C LEU A 361 6.08 14.41 21.73
N ARG A 362 6.48 13.73 20.65
CA ARG A 362 7.46 12.64 20.71
C ARG A 362 8.86 13.08 21.17
N LYS A 363 9.18 14.38 21.05
CA LYS A 363 10.41 14.98 21.58
C LYS A 363 10.24 15.61 22.98
N ASP A 364 9.01 15.67 23.51
CA ASP A 364 8.74 16.15 24.88
C ASP A 364 9.23 15.10 25.88
N ALA A 365 10.02 15.53 26.87
CA ALA A 365 10.56 14.66 27.90
C ALA A 365 9.46 13.87 28.67
N ARG A 366 8.24 14.41 28.76
CA ARG A 366 7.08 13.72 29.35
C ARG A 366 6.61 12.57 28.47
N PHE A 367 6.60 12.72 27.15
CA PHE A 367 6.24 11.62 26.25
C PHE A 367 7.30 10.53 26.27
N VAL A 368 8.60 10.90 26.24
CA VAL A 368 9.70 9.94 26.39
C VAL A 368 9.54 9.13 27.68
N LYS A 369 9.25 9.79 28.81
CA LYS A 369 8.97 9.10 30.07
C LYS A 369 7.75 8.18 30.00
N GLN A 370 6.71 8.52 29.25
CA GLN A 370 5.56 7.63 29.06
C GLN A 370 5.93 6.39 28.25
N VAL A 371 6.76 6.54 27.22
CA VAL A 371 7.28 5.41 26.41
C VAL A 371 8.23 4.55 27.24
N GLU A 372 9.15 5.14 27.99
CA GLU A 372 10.02 4.42 28.93
C GLU A 372 9.22 3.68 30.02
N ALA A 373 8.16 4.30 30.56
CA ALA A 373 7.27 3.66 31.53
C ALA A 373 6.52 2.48 30.90
N PHE A 374 6.06 2.63 29.65
CA PHE A 374 5.45 1.54 28.88
C PHE A 374 6.45 0.39 28.67
N LEU A 375 7.68 0.67 28.24
CA LEU A 375 8.73 -0.33 28.01
C LEU A 375 9.19 -0.98 29.32
N LYS A 376 9.22 -0.25 30.44
CA LYS A 376 9.51 -0.83 31.75
C LYS A 376 8.44 -1.84 32.19
N LYS A 377 7.17 -1.55 31.85
CA LYS A 377 6.03 -2.43 32.14
C LYS A 377 5.96 -3.61 31.17
N HIS A 378 6.32 -3.38 29.90
CA HIS A 378 6.26 -4.34 28.79
C HIS A 378 7.59 -4.34 28.03
N PRO A 379 8.63 -5.05 28.54
CA PRO A 379 10.00 -4.94 28.02
C PRO A 379 10.22 -5.65 26.69
N GLU A 380 9.30 -6.53 26.29
CA GLU A 380 9.45 -7.41 25.14
C GLU A 380 8.14 -7.59 24.36
N GLY A 381 8.23 -8.28 23.23
CA GLY A 381 7.11 -8.52 22.33
C GLY A 381 6.94 -7.44 21.24
N TYR A 382 5.93 -7.64 20.40
CA TYR A 382 5.67 -6.80 19.23
C TYR A 382 5.50 -5.32 19.61
N TYR A 383 4.59 -5.02 20.54
CA TYR A 383 4.28 -3.64 20.91
C TYR A 383 5.42 -2.93 21.65
N ALA A 384 6.32 -3.65 22.33
CA ALA A 384 7.53 -3.05 22.89
C ALA A 384 8.46 -2.56 21.76
N LYS A 385 8.67 -3.37 20.72
CA LYS A 385 9.45 -2.95 19.54
C LYS A 385 8.82 -1.75 18.84
N GLN A 386 7.48 -1.73 18.70
CA GLN A 386 6.77 -0.60 18.12
C GLN A 386 6.85 0.66 18.99
N ALA A 387 6.71 0.54 20.32
CA ALA A 387 6.83 1.66 21.25
C ALA A 387 8.25 2.26 21.24
N GLN A 388 9.29 1.43 21.17
CA GLN A 388 10.67 1.90 21.06
C GLN A 388 10.90 2.76 19.81
N ALA A 389 10.22 2.45 18.71
CA ALA A 389 10.31 3.24 17.47
C ALA A 389 9.68 4.64 17.61
N LEU A 390 8.78 4.87 18.58
CA LEU A 390 8.11 6.17 18.74
C LEU A 390 9.03 7.30 19.21
N ILE A 391 10.12 6.98 19.92
CA ILE A 391 11.04 7.99 20.49
C ILE A 391 12.31 8.19 19.66
N GLY A 392 12.54 7.37 18.63
CA GLY A 392 13.80 7.37 17.87
C GLY A 392 15.00 6.99 18.77
N LYS A 393 16.16 6.73 18.16
CA LYS A 393 17.43 6.69 18.91
C LYS A 393 17.99 8.09 19.06
#